data_AF-A0A7W5K6Y7-F1
#
_entry.id   AF-A0A7W5K6Y7-F1
#
_cell.length_a   1.000
_cell.length_b   1.000
_cell.length_c   1.000
_cell.angle_alpha   90.00
_cell.angle_beta   90.00
_cell.angle_gamma   90.00
#
_symmetry.space_group_name_H-M   'P 1'
#
loop_
_entity.id
_entity.type
_entity.pdbx_description
1 polymer ?
#
loop_
_entity_poly.entity_id
_entity_poly.type
_entity_poly.pdbx_seq_one_letter_code
_entity_poly.pdbx_strand_id
1 'polypeptide(L)' 'MTRQDTLDVNTATADQLDAVPGLRGHGFEIVRYREERGRFTDLRQLDEVPGLSGKCDDSRASLTVGNG' A
#
# COMPACT_ATOMS: atom_id res chain seq x y z
N MET A 1 11.03 -18.97 -12.42
CA MET A 1 10.36 -19.05 -11.10
C MET A 1 9.78 -17.69 -10.82
N THR A 2 8.47 -17.54 -11.03
CA THR A 2 7.76 -16.25 -11.10
C THR A 2 7.88 -15.50 -9.78
N ARG A 3 8.54 -14.35 -9.79
CA ARG A 3 8.80 -13.51 -8.61
C ARG A 3 7.78 -12.37 -8.55
N GLN A 4 6.47 -12.66 -8.51
CA GLN A 4 5.44 -11.62 -8.55
C GLN A 4 4.16 -12.08 -7.82
N ASP A 5 4.16 -11.96 -6.50
CA ASP A 5 2.92 -11.95 -5.69
C ASP A 5 2.93 -10.71 -4.77
N THR A 6 3.49 -9.61 -5.27
CA THR A 6 3.47 -8.33 -4.57
C THR A 6 2.16 -7.62 -4.89
N LEU A 7 1.42 -7.24 -3.85
CA LEU A 7 0.17 -6.52 -3.97
C LEU A 7 0.43 -5.07 -4.40
N ASP A 8 -0.20 -4.64 -5.48
CA ASP A 8 -0.03 -3.28 -5.99
C ASP A 8 -0.91 -2.28 -5.23
N VAL A 9 -0.28 -1.33 -4.52
CA VAL A 9 -0.97 -0.34 -3.68
C VAL A 9 -1.81 0.65 -4.49
N ASN A 10 -1.59 0.78 -5.79
CA ASN A 10 -2.36 1.68 -6.65
C ASN A 10 -3.65 1.04 -7.18
N THR A 11 -3.70 -0.30 -7.24
CA THR A 11 -4.82 -1.03 -7.85
C THR A 11 -5.57 -1.92 -6.85
N ALA A 12 -4.93 -2.30 -5.75
CA ALA A 12 -5.53 -3.11 -4.70
C ALA A 12 -6.75 -2.43 -4.06
N THR A 13 -7.75 -3.22 -3.69
CA THR A 13 -8.90 -2.76 -2.91
C THR A 13 -8.49 -2.51 -1.45
N ALA A 14 -9.31 -1.75 -0.71
CA ALA A 14 -9.11 -1.54 0.72
C ALA A 14 -9.03 -2.88 1.48
N ASP A 15 -9.89 -3.85 1.15
CA ASP A 15 -9.92 -5.17 1.79
C ASP A 15 -8.65 -5.98 1.50
N GLN A 16 -8.13 -5.93 0.27
CA GLN A 16 -6.86 -6.56 -0.09
C GLN A 16 -5.68 -5.94 0.65
N LEU A 17 -5.68 -4.62 0.82
CA LEU A 17 -4.67 -3.92 1.62
C LEU A 17 -4.80 -4.30 3.10
N ASP A 18 -6.00 -4.34 3.66
CA ASP A 18 -6.26 -4.73 5.06
C ASP A 18 -5.88 -6.19 5.37
N ALA A 19 -5.85 -7.06 4.36
CA ALA A 19 -5.35 -8.42 4.50
C ALA A 19 -3.84 -8.48 4.76
N VAL A 20 -3.09 -7.41 4.47
CA VAL A 20 -1.65 -7.32 4.73
C VAL A 20 -1.42 -6.98 6.21
N PRO A 21 -0.67 -7.80 6.98
CA PRO A 21 -0.53 -7.63 8.43
C PRO A 21 -0.13 -6.22 8.89
N GLY A 22 0.78 -5.53 8.20
CA GLY A 22 1.21 -4.16 8.55
C GLY A 22 0.39 -3.04 7.90
N LEU A 23 -0.65 -3.37 7.11
CA LEU A 23 -1.65 -2.43 6.61
C LEU A 23 -3.04 -2.70 7.20
N ARG A 24 -3.18 -3.69 8.09
CA ARG A 24 -4.47 -4.09 8.66
C ARG A 24 -5.17 -2.91 9.32
N GLY A 25 -6.35 -2.57 8.80
CA GLY A 25 -7.18 -1.47 9.28
C GLY A 25 -6.87 -0.13 8.60
N HIS A 26 -5.96 -0.10 7.63
CA HIS A 26 -5.50 1.09 6.92
C HIS A 26 -5.78 1.09 5.41
N GLY A 27 -6.37 0.02 4.89
CA GLY A 27 -6.68 -0.10 3.47
C GLY A 27 -7.55 1.04 2.95
N PHE A 28 -8.56 1.46 3.72
CA PHE A 28 -9.42 2.59 3.35
C PHE A 28 -8.63 3.91 3.25
N GLU A 29 -7.72 4.18 4.19
CA GLU A 29 -6.92 5.41 4.21
C GLU A 29 -5.95 5.46 3.02
N ILE A 30 -5.38 4.32 2.64
CA ILE A 30 -4.49 4.21 1.47
C ILE A 30 -5.26 4.48 0.17
N VAL A 31 -6.45 3.87 0.00
CA VAL A 31 -7.31 4.10 -1.16
C VAL A 31 -7.73 5.57 -1.25
N ARG A 32 -8.18 6.15 -0.13
CA ARG A 32 -8.58 7.55 -0.10
C ARG A 32 -7.40 8.48 -0.42
N TYR A 33 -6.22 8.19 0.13
CA TYR A 33 -5.01 8.97 -0.12
C TYR A 33 -4.65 8.98 -1.61
N ARG A 34 -4.63 7.82 -2.30
CA ARG A 34 -4.29 7.78 -3.73
C ARG A 34 -5.35 8.44 -4.63
N GLU A 35 -6.61 8.45 -4.21
CA GLU A 35 -7.68 9.15 -4.92
C GLU A 35 -7.58 10.67 -4.76
N GLU A 36 -7.20 11.15 -3.58
CA GLU A 36 -7.08 12.58 -3.27
C GLU A 36 -5.75 13.20 -3.73
N ARG A 37 -4.65 12.46 -3.61
CA ARG A 37 -3.27 12.94 -3.84
C ARG A 37 -2.65 12.43 -5.13
N GLY A 38 -3.26 11.43 -5.76
CA GLY A 38 -2.71 10.73 -6.92
C GLY A 38 -1.98 9.45 -6.54
N ARG A 39 -1.57 8.69 -7.57
CA ARG A 39 -0.94 7.37 -7.41
C ARG A 39 0.37 7.44 -6.63
N PHE A 40 0.63 6.39 -5.86
CA PHE A 40 1.93 6.15 -5.24
C PHE A 40 2.98 5.85 -6.32
N THR A 41 4.13 6.49 -6.22
CA THR A 41 5.31 6.26 -7.09
C THR A 41 6.45 5.60 -6.32
N ASP A 42 6.39 5.60 -4.99
CA ASP A 42 7.35 4.96 -4.10
C ASP A 42 6.60 4.46 -2.86
N LEU A 43 6.94 3.27 -2.36
CA LEU A 43 6.31 2.71 -1.16
C LEU A 43 6.55 3.56 0.10
N ARG A 44 7.57 4.44 0.11
CA ARG A 44 7.83 5.39 1.21
C ARG A 44 6.69 6.40 1.38
N GLN A 45 5.93 6.64 0.33
CA GLN A 45 4.78 7.54 0.39
C GLN A 45 3.62 6.97 1.22
N LEU A 46 3.63 5.67 1.54
CA LEU A 46 2.70 5.10 2.52
C LEU A 46 2.87 5.74 3.91
N ASP A 47 4.06 6.24 4.25
CA ASP A 47 4.28 6.95 5.51
C ASP A 47 3.60 8.33 5.55
N GLU A 48 3.17 8.86 4.40
CA GLU A 48 2.38 10.09 4.31
C GLU A 48 0.88 9.86 4.51
N VAL A 49 0.43 8.60 4.49
CA VAL A 49 -0.95 8.24 4.80
C VAL A 49 -1.16 8.45 6.30
N PRO A 50 -2.18 9.24 6.71
CA PRO A 50 -2.46 9.48 8.12
C PRO A 50 -2.60 8.15 8.89
N GLY A 51 -1.91 8.04 10.03
CA GLY A 51 -1.97 6.85 10.89
C GLY A 51 -1.10 5.66 10.46
N LEU A 52 -0.36 5.79 9.34
CA LEU A 52 0.40 4.70 8.73
C LEU A 52 1.94 4.81 8.89
N SER A 53 2.43 5.99 9.27
CA SER A 53 3.86 6.27 9.47
C SER A 53 4.54 5.22 10.37
N GLY A 54 5.53 4.51 9.80
CA GLY A 54 6.34 3.50 10.51
C GLY A 54 5.63 2.18 10.85
N LYS A 55 4.39 1.96 10.37
CA LYS A 55 3.66 0.70 10.58
C LYS A 55 3.89 -0.33 9.48
N CYS A 56 4.29 0.14 8.30
CA CYS A 56 4.34 -0.70 7.10
C CYS A 56 5.71 -1.27 6.79
N ASP A 57 6.75 -0.95 7.57
CA ASP A 57 8.14 -1.37 7.30
C ASP A 57 8.24 -2.86 6.95
N ASP A 58 7.66 -3.72 7.78
CA ASP A 58 7.68 -5.18 7.58
C ASP A 58 6.84 -5.64 6.37
N SER A 59 5.79 -4.89 6.03
CA SER A 59 4.85 -5.27 4.96
C SER A 59 5.28 -4.80 3.57
N ARG A 60 6.21 -3.85 3.47
CA ARG A 60 6.70 -3.30 2.19
C ARG A 60 7.33 -4.36 1.28
N ALA A 61 7.85 -5.45 1.84
CA ALA A 61 8.38 -6.57 1.06
C ALA A 61 7.31 -7.28 0.20
N SER A 62 6.05 -7.17 0.58
CA SER A 62 4.90 -7.79 -0.11
C SER A 62 4.11 -6.79 -0.95
N LEU A 63 4.56 -5.54 -1.06
CA LEU A 63 3.87 -4.47 -1.78
C LEU A 63 4.67 -4.02 -3.01
N THR A 64 3.96 -3.48 -4.00
CA THR A 64 4.55 -2.79 -5.15
C THR A 64 3.72 -1.56 -5.48
N VAL A 65 4.29 -0.61 -6.20
CA VAL A 65 3.54 0.54 -6.75
C VAL A 65 3.10 0.31 -8.20
N GLY A 66 3.47 -0.84 -8.79
CA GLY A 66 3.21 -1.14 -10.20
C GLY A 66 4.00 -0.19 -11.12
N ASN A 67 4.83 -0.72 -12.01
CA ASN A 67 5.38 0.13 -13.06
C ASN A 67 4.22 0.41 -14.02
N GLY A 68 3.85 1.69 -14.17
CA GLY A 68 2.72 2.13 -15.00
C GLY A 68 2.73 1.63 -16.43
#